data_AF-C6HP92-F1
#
_entry.id   AF-C6HP92-F1
#
_cell.length_a   1.000
_cell.length_b   1.000
_cell.length_c   1.000
_cell.angle_alpha   90.00
_cell.angle_beta   90.00
_cell.angle_gamma   90.00
#
_symmetry.space_group_name_H-M   'P 1'
#
loop_
_entity.id
_entity.type
_entity.pdbx_description
1 polymer ?
#
loop_
_entity_poly.entity_id
_entity_poly.type
_entity_poly.pdbx_seq_one_letter_code
_entity_poly.pdbx_strand_id
1 'polypeptide(L)'
;MSGDIKSLIRPGNLVVLILAVLFLAAFIYWVTRQESLNRIALIPPSLFRSTPDSPNRARNFSAICISVFFTWAIFNANQYFTTLYFQKIQHLSTLETSARFVPMIVSGAIANIMTGLIVGRVRADILCVGTAAISAIAPLLLAVADPSWSYWAAAFVATTAIPISADTLFTISNLVITSIFPPKTHGLAGGVFNTISQIGMSVGLAVTAVISSSVAEHERRQVAGGGDNDGLGKNDQYALLQAYKATYWALFGGSVVVVVLSWWGLQRIGKVGLKDRVRPADC
;
A
#
# COMPACT_ATOMS: atom_id res chain seq x y z
N MET A 1 -11.39 10.12 -16.15
CA MET A 1 -12.21 8.90 -16.22
C MET A 1 -13.41 9.12 -15.32
N SER A 2 -14.58 9.44 -15.88
CA SER A 2 -15.82 9.59 -15.10
C SER A 2 -16.30 8.20 -14.69
N GLY A 3 -16.02 7.83 -13.45
CA GLY A 3 -16.34 6.53 -12.87
C GLY A 3 -17.78 6.47 -12.39
N ASP A 4 -18.74 6.40 -13.31
CA ASP A 4 -20.09 5.99 -12.97
C ASP A 4 -20.05 4.56 -12.43
N ILE A 5 -20.77 4.28 -11.33
CA ILE A 5 -20.96 2.92 -10.80
C ILE A 5 -21.52 1.98 -11.89
N LYS A 6 -22.27 2.51 -12.85
CA LYS A 6 -22.76 1.80 -14.04
C LYS A 6 -21.62 1.33 -14.98
N SER A 7 -20.46 1.98 -14.95
CA SER A 7 -19.26 1.56 -15.70
C SER A 7 -18.65 0.28 -15.13
N LEU A 8 -18.73 0.04 -13.81
CA LEU A 8 -18.24 -1.20 -13.19
C LEU A 8 -19.07 -2.43 -13.59
N ILE A 9 -20.36 -2.24 -13.85
CA ILE A 9 -21.31 -3.29 -14.27
C ILE A 9 -21.23 -3.53 -15.79
N ARG A 10 -20.36 -2.82 -16.53
CA ARG A 10 -20.16 -3.11 -17.95
C ARG A 10 -19.69 -4.55 -18.11
N PRO A 11 -20.28 -5.31 -19.06
CA PRO A 11 -19.97 -6.73 -19.24
C PRO A 11 -18.47 -6.98 -19.45
N GLY A 12 -17.76 -6.07 -20.13
CA GLY A 12 -16.30 -6.17 -20.29
C GLY A 12 -15.52 -6.10 -18.97
N ASN A 13 -15.90 -5.21 -18.04
CA ASN A 13 -15.22 -5.08 -16.75
C ASN A 13 -15.50 -6.29 -15.85
N LEU A 14 -16.73 -6.82 -15.89
CA LEU A 14 -17.11 -8.04 -15.18
C LEU A 14 -16.36 -9.26 -15.71
N VAL A 15 -16.21 -9.40 -17.03
CA VAL A 15 -15.41 -10.49 -17.63
C VAL A 15 -13.97 -10.43 -17.17
N VAL A 16 -13.34 -9.26 -17.15
CA VAL A 16 -11.96 -9.09 -16.69
C VAL A 16 -11.83 -9.41 -15.20
N LEU A 17 -12.79 -9.00 -14.37
CA LEU A 17 -12.85 -9.32 -12.94
C LEU A 17 -13.00 -10.82 -12.68
N ILE A 18 -13.93 -11.47 -13.39
CA ILE A 18 -14.16 -12.91 -13.30
C ILE A 18 -12.93 -13.67 -13.78
N LEU A 19 -12.34 -13.28 -14.91
CA LEU A 19 -11.10 -13.88 -15.41
C LEU A 19 -9.94 -13.70 -14.42
N ALA A 20 -9.79 -12.54 -13.80
CA ALA A 20 -8.77 -12.32 -12.78
C ALA A 20 -8.95 -13.26 -11.58
N VAL A 21 -10.18 -13.41 -11.08
CA VAL A 21 -10.51 -14.34 -9.99
C VAL A 21 -10.28 -15.80 -10.42
N LEU A 22 -10.68 -16.18 -11.63
CA LEU A 22 -10.48 -17.51 -12.17
C LEU A 22 -9.00 -17.84 -12.35
N PHE A 23 -8.19 -16.92 -12.89
CA PHE A 23 -6.74 -17.10 -13.02
C PHE A 23 -6.06 -17.18 -11.66
N LEU A 24 -6.49 -16.36 -10.68
CA LEU A 24 -5.99 -16.43 -9.31
C LEU A 24 -6.32 -17.78 -8.68
N ALA A 25 -7.56 -18.25 -8.81
CA ALA A 25 -8.00 -19.54 -8.30
C ALA A 25 -7.31 -20.70 -8.99
N ALA A 26 -7.13 -20.63 -10.33
CA ALA A 26 -6.40 -21.61 -11.11
C ALA A 26 -4.92 -21.66 -10.71
N PHE A 27 -4.30 -20.51 -10.44
CA PHE A 27 -2.93 -20.44 -9.93
C PHE A 27 -2.80 -21.07 -8.55
N ILE A 28 -3.70 -20.73 -7.60
CA ILE A 28 -3.73 -21.31 -6.26
C ILE A 28 -3.96 -22.83 -6.33
N TYR A 29 -4.89 -23.28 -7.16
CA TYR A 29 -5.18 -24.69 -7.38
C TYR A 29 -3.98 -25.43 -7.99
N TRP A 30 -3.35 -24.85 -9.02
CA TRP A 30 -2.17 -25.40 -9.67
C TRP A 30 -1.01 -25.53 -8.69
N VAL A 31 -0.75 -24.50 -7.89
CA VAL A 31 0.29 -24.49 -6.85
C VAL A 31 0.03 -25.58 -5.81
N THR A 32 -1.21 -25.69 -5.32
CA THR A 32 -1.60 -26.69 -4.31
C THR A 32 -1.51 -28.12 -4.85
N ARG A 33 -1.91 -28.31 -6.11
CA ARG A 33 -1.80 -29.59 -6.82
C ARG A 33 -0.35 -29.99 -7.10
N GLN A 34 0.52 -29.04 -7.41
CA GLN A 34 1.93 -29.31 -7.68
C GLN A 34 2.68 -29.75 -6.40
N GLU A 35 2.27 -29.23 -5.23
CA GLU A 35 2.78 -29.67 -3.93
C GLU A 35 2.31 -31.08 -3.58
N SER A 36 1.02 -31.42 -3.78
CA SER A 36 0.52 -32.77 -3.48
C SER A 36 1.20 -33.87 -4.30
N LEU A 37 1.82 -33.50 -5.42
CA LEU A 37 2.54 -34.40 -6.33
C LEU A 37 4.04 -34.54 -6.01
N ASN A 38 4.53 -33.97 -4.90
CA ASN A 38 5.94 -34.07 -4.44
C ASN A 38 6.99 -33.66 -5.49
N ARG A 39 6.60 -32.86 -6.48
CA ARG A 39 7.50 -32.20 -7.43
C ARG A 39 7.97 -30.88 -6.81
N ILE A 40 9.10 -30.33 -7.29
CA ILE A 40 9.64 -29.04 -6.83
C ILE A 40 8.52 -27.99 -6.91
N ALA A 41 7.89 -27.72 -5.76
CA ALA A 41 6.75 -26.83 -5.68
C ALA A 41 7.28 -25.39 -5.66
N LEU A 42 6.86 -24.57 -6.63
CA LEU A 42 7.27 -23.16 -6.74
C LEU A 42 6.84 -22.32 -5.52
N ILE A 43 5.77 -22.70 -4.84
CA ILE A 43 5.36 -22.13 -3.56
C ILE A 43 4.91 -23.35 -2.79
N PRO A 44 5.69 -23.92 -1.86
CA PRO A 44 5.16 -25.01 -1.05
C PRO A 44 4.20 -24.39 -0.02
N PRO A 45 2.91 -24.74 0.03
CA PRO A 45 2.02 -24.45 1.17
C PRO A 45 2.60 -24.80 2.55
N SER A 46 3.68 -25.60 2.62
CA SER A 46 4.53 -25.70 3.82
C SER A 46 5.10 -24.36 4.32
N LEU A 47 5.11 -23.30 3.51
CA LEU A 47 5.38 -21.90 3.88
C LEU A 47 4.32 -21.33 4.85
N PHE A 48 3.08 -21.79 4.74
CA PHE A 48 1.92 -21.39 5.55
C PHE A 48 1.52 -22.44 6.59
N ARG A 49 2.23 -23.57 6.69
CA ARG A 49 2.06 -24.57 7.75
C ARG A 49 3.14 -24.43 8.81
N SER A 50 2.74 -24.48 10.07
CA SER A 50 3.64 -24.55 11.22
C SER A 50 4.53 -25.79 11.10
N THR A 51 5.82 -25.59 10.84
CA THR A 51 6.84 -26.66 10.90
C THR A 51 7.27 -26.84 12.35
N PRO A 52 7.56 -28.07 12.84
CA PRO A 52 7.99 -28.31 14.23
C PRO A 52 9.18 -27.45 14.67
N ASP A 53 10.07 -27.08 13.74
CA ASP A 53 11.28 -26.31 14.00
C ASP A 53 11.05 -24.78 14.08
N SER A 54 9.88 -24.27 13.67
CA SER A 54 9.54 -22.83 13.74
C SER A 54 8.01 -22.59 13.71
N PRO A 55 7.31 -22.65 14.86
CA PRO A 55 5.85 -22.59 14.92
C PRO A 55 5.24 -21.25 14.48
N ASN A 56 6.01 -20.15 14.51
CA ASN A 56 5.54 -18.80 14.16
C ASN A 56 5.80 -18.37 12.71
N ARG A 57 6.48 -19.20 11.89
CA ARG A 57 6.91 -18.85 10.52
C ARG A 57 5.76 -18.49 9.59
N ALA A 58 4.73 -19.33 9.57
CA ALA A 58 3.53 -19.15 8.74
C ALA A 58 2.76 -17.88 9.11
N ARG A 59 2.66 -17.58 10.41
CA ARG A 59 1.99 -16.40 10.92
C ARG A 59 2.76 -15.12 10.55
N ASN A 60 4.08 -15.13 10.68
CA ASN A 60 4.92 -13.98 10.35
C ASN A 60 4.88 -13.66 8.85
N PHE A 61 4.97 -14.68 8.00
CA PHE A 61 4.87 -14.50 6.55
C PHE A 61 3.49 -13.98 6.14
N SER A 62 2.41 -14.55 6.69
CA SER A 62 1.04 -14.07 6.43
C SER A 62 0.83 -12.63 6.89
N ALA A 63 1.32 -12.27 8.09
CA ALA A 63 1.23 -10.91 8.62
C ALA A 63 1.97 -9.90 7.74
N ILE A 64 3.15 -10.26 7.24
CA ILE A 64 3.92 -9.43 6.29
C ILE A 64 3.16 -9.27 4.99
N CYS A 65 2.66 -10.36 4.40
CA CYS A 65 1.87 -10.31 3.17
C CYS A 65 0.65 -9.39 3.29
N ILE A 66 -0.10 -9.50 4.40
CA ILE A 66 -1.25 -8.64 4.68
C ILE A 66 -0.82 -7.19 4.84
N SER A 67 0.22 -6.92 5.63
CA SER A 67 0.71 -5.55 5.85
C SER A 67 1.15 -4.91 4.54
N VAL A 68 1.89 -5.65 3.71
CA VAL A 68 2.39 -5.23 2.40
C VAL A 68 1.26 -4.90 1.45
N PHE A 69 0.25 -5.76 1.38
CA PHE A 69 -0.94 -5.53 0.57
C PHE A 69 -1.56 -4.17 0.88
N PHE A 70 -1.81 -3.88 2.17
CA PHE A 70 -2.43 -2.63 2.56
C PHE A 70 -1.50 -1.42 2.43
N THR A 71 -0.22 -1.54 2.78
CA THR A 71 0.74 -0.43 2.66
C THR A 71 0.90 -0.01 1.20
N TRP A 72 1.03 -0.96 0.27
CA TRP A 72 1.13 -0.66 -1.16
C TRP A 72 -0.19 -0.13 -1.75
N ALA A 73 -1.33 -0.62 -1.26
CA ALA A 73 -2.64 -0.07 -1.60
C ALA A 73 -2.74 1.42 -1.25
N ILE A 74 -2.37 1.78 -0.02
CA ILE A 74 -2.42 3.16 0.49
C ILE A 74 -1.41 4.05 -0.20
N PHE A 75 -0.19 3.56 -0.41
CA PHE A 75 0.88 4.30 -1.10
C PHE A 75 0.44 4.68 -2.52
N ASN A 76 -0.03 3.71 -3.31
CA ASN A 76 -0.40 3.95 -4.70
C ASN A 76 -1.63 4.86 -4.81
N ALA A 77 -2.65 4.66 -3.96
CA ALA A 77 -3.82 5.52 -3.93
C ALA A 77 -3.45 6.96 -3.53
N ASN A 78 -2.65 7.17 -2.48
CA ASN A 78 -2.18 8.51 -2.10
C ASN A 78 -1.42 9.20 -3.24
N GLN A 79 -0.50 8.49 -3.89
CA GLN A 79 0.27 9.04 -5.00
C GLN A 79 -0.63 9.46 -6.18
N TYR A 80 -1.61 8.62 -6.53
CA TYR A 80 -2.55 8.90 -7.61
C TYR A 80 -3.43 10.12 -7.31
N PHE A 81 -4.08 10.15 -6.14
CA PHE A 81 -4.97 11.25 -5.75
C PHE A 81 -4.21 12.56 -5.54
N THR A 82 -2.97 12.51 -5.05
CA THR A 82 -2.12 13.70 -4.92
C THR A 82 -1.76 14.28 -6.30
N THR A 83 -1.51 13.42 -7.28
CA THR A 83 -1.29 13.85 -8.67
C THR A 83 -2.54 14.53 -9.23
N LEU A 84 -3.72 13.93 -9.01
CA LEU A 84 -5.00 14.52 -9.42
C LEU A 84 -5.27 15.85 -8.71
N TYR A 85 -4.96 15.98 -7.43
CA TYR A 85 -5.12 17.22 -6.67
C TYR A 85 -4.28 18.35 -7.29
N PHE A 86 -3.00 18.10 -7.58
CA PHE A 86 -2.13 19.10 -8.19
C PHE A 86 -2.58 19.51 -9.60
N GLN A 87 -3.00 18.55 -10.42
CA GLN A 87 -3.38 18.83 -11.80
C GLN A 87 -4.80 19.39 -11.95
N LYS A 88 -5.77 18.91 -11.16
CA LYS A 88 -7.20 19.25 -11.32
C LYS A 88 -7.68 20.37 -10.41
N ILE A 89 -7.10 20.53 -9.23
CA ILE A 89 -7.51 21.54 -8.25
C ILE A 89 -6.55 22.73 -8.28
N GLN A 90 -5.24 22.47 -8.24
CA GLN A 90 -4.24 23.54 -8.30
C GLN A 90 -3.90 23.98 -9.74
N HIS A 91 -4.47 23.32 -10.75
CA HIS A 91 -4.26 23.61 -12.19
C HIS A 91 -2.78 23.69 -12.59
N LEU A 92 -1.93 22.93 -11.91
CA LEU A 92 -0.50 22.91 -12.17
C LEU A 92 -0.19 22.15 -13.45
N SER A 93 0.87 22.57 -14.13
CA SER A 93 1.38 21.82 -15.27
C SER A 93 1.89 20.45 -14.83
N THR A 94 1.92 19.50 -15.78
CA THR A 94 2.50 18.15 -15.53
C THR A 94 3.97 18.24 -15.09
N LEU A 95 4.71 19.23 -15.60
CA LEU A 95 6.11 19.45 -15.26
C LEU A 95 6.28 19.93 -13.81
N GLU A 96 5.48 20.91 -13.39
CA GLU A 96 5.49 21.41 -12.00
C GLU A 96 5.01 20.34 -11.01
N THR A 97 4.01 19.54 -11.40
CA THR A 97 3.54 18.40 -10.60
C THR A 97 4.67 17.42 -10.36
N SER A 98 5.43 17.08 -11.42
CA SER A 98 6.56 16.15 -11.33
C SER A 98 7.69 16.71 -10.46
N ALA A 99 7.99 18.00 -10.57
CA ALA A 99 8.98 18.67 -9.71
C ALA A 99 8.60 18.60 -8.22
N ARG A 100 7.31 18.66 -7.90
CA ARG A 100 6.80 18.54 -6.52
C ARG A 100 6.83 17.11 -5.96
N PHE A 101 7.03 16.10 -6.80
CA PHE A 101 7.26 14.72 -6.36
C PHE A 101 8.74 14.40 -6.07
N VAL A 102 9.69 15.30 -6.40
CA VAL A 102 11.12 15.10 -6.09
C VAL A 102 11.37 14.82 -4.60
N PRO A 103 10.74 15.52 -3.63
CA PRO A 103 10.90 15.22 -2.21
C PRO A 103 10.48 13.79 -1.84
N MET A 104 9.49 13.23 -2.54
CA MET A 104 9.06 11.84 -2.33
C MET A 104 10.20 10.86 -2.67
N ILE A 105 10.90 11.07 -3.78
CA ILE A 105 12.04 10.21 -4.18
C ILE A 105 13.18 10.32 -3.15
N VAL A 106 13.52 11.53 -2.73
CA VAL A 106 14.59 11.78 -1.76
C VAL A 106 14.24 11.16 -0.40
N SER A 107 13.02 11.35 0.09
CA SER A 107 12.56 10.79 1.36
C SER A 107 12.53 9.27 1.34
N GLY A 108 12.12 8.64 0.23
CA GLY A 108 12.13 7.18 0.09
C GLY A 108 13.56 6.59 0.09
N ALA A 109 14.49 7.25 -0.60
CA ALA A 109 15.90 6.87 -0.55
C ALA A 109 16.47 6.96 0.88
N ILE A 110 16.18 8.06 1.59
CA ILE A 110 16.59 8.23 2.99
C ILE A 110 15.93 7.17 3.89
N ALA A 111 14.64 6.88 3.70
CA ALA A 111 13.92 5.88 4.48
C ALA A 111 14.51 4.47 4.32
N ASN A 112 14.88 4.09 3.09
CA ASN A 112 15.54 2.81 2.82
C ASN A 112 16.92 2.72 3.49
N ILE A 113 17.75 3.77 3.39
CA ILE A 113 19.07 3.82 4.04
C ILE A 113 18.93 3.75 5.56
N MET A 114 18.05 4.57 6.15
CA MET A 114 17.79 4.59 7.59
C MET A 114 17.28 3.24 8.09
N THR A 115 16.36 2.62 7.35
CA THR A 115 15.86 1.28 7.69
C THR A 115 16.99 0.26 7.69
N GLY A 116 17.84 0.25 6.66
CA GLY A 116 19.01 -0.65 6.60
C GLY A 116 19.99 -0.48 7.77
N LEU A 117 20.18 0.75 8.27
CA LEU A 117 21.05 1.03 9.43
C LEU A 117 20.42 0.68 10.78
N ILE A 118 19.10 0.81 10.89
CA ILE A 118 18.34 0.68 12.15
C ILE A 118 17.85 -0.76 12.36
N VAL A 119 17.60 -1.53 11.29
CA VAL A 119 17.00 -2.86 11.35
C VAL A 119 17.80 -3.85 12.21
N GLY A 120 19.13 -3.71 12.28
CA GLY A 120 19.98 -4.54 13.14
C GLY A 120 19.94 -4.18 14.63
N ARG A 121 19.40 -3.01 15.00
CA ARG A 121 19.39 -2.48 16.38
C ARG A 121 18.00 -2.46 17.00
N VAL A 122 16.96 -2.25 16.18
CA VAL A 122 15.57 -2.09 16.63
C VAL A 122 14.74 -3.28 16.15
N ARG A 123 13.71 -3.65 16.90
CA ARG A 123 12.79 -4.71 16.51
C ARG A 123 11.95 -4.26 15.30
N ALA A 124 11.71 -5.17 14.36
CA ALA A 124 11.02 -4.90 13.10
C ALA A 124 9.57 -4.40 13.32
N ASP A 125 8.91 -4.88 14.37
CA ASP A 125 7.55 -4.48 14.75
C ASP A 125 7.43 -2.98 15.09
N ILE A 126 8.34 -2.48 15.93
CA ILE A 126 8.36 -1.07 16.35
C ILE A 126 8.64 -0.17 15.14
N LEU A 127 9.54 -0.60 14.26
CA LEU A 127 9.92 0.18 13.08
C LEU A 127 8.78 0.26 12.04
N CYS A 128 8.08 -0.85 11.79
CA CYS A 128 6.89 -0.86 10.92
C CYS A 128 5.76 0.01 11.50
N VAL A 129 5.51 -0.08 12.80
CA VAL A 129 4.43 0.68 13.46
C VAL A 129 4.74 2.17 13.48
N GLY A 130 5.97 2.54 13.82
CA GLY A 130 6.41 3.95 13.82
C GLY A 130 6.34 4.57 12.43
N THR A 131 6.81 3.86 11.41
CA THR A 131 6.78 4.37 10.03
C THR A 131 5.37 4.38 9.44
N ALA A 132 4.52 3.42 9.78
CA ALA A 132 3.09 3.44 9.40
C ALA A 132 2.36 4.62 10.07
N ALA A 133 2.65 4.93 11.34
CA ALA A 133 2.09 6.10 12.02
C ALA A 133 2.55 7.42 11.38
N ILE A 134 3.83 7.54 11.01
CA ILE A 134 4.34 8.70 10.27
C ILE A 134 3.65 8.83 8.91
N SER A 135 3.49 7.72 8.18
CA SER A 135 2.83 7.72 6.87
C SER A 135 1.34 8.04 6.98
N ALA A 136 0.67 7.75 8.10
CA ALA A 136 -0.71 8.14 8.37
C ALA A 136 -0.90 9.66 8.50
N ILE A 137 0.17 10.41 8.83
CA ILE A 137 0.12 11.89 8.87
C ILE A 137 -0.11 12.45 7.47
N ALA A 138 0.40 11.81 6.42
CA ALA A 138 0.24 12.29 5.05
C ALA A 138 -1.23 12.38 4.57
N PRO A 139 -2.04 11.30 4.60
CA PRO A 139 -3.44 11.38 4.22
C PRO A 139 -4.24 12.27 5.18
N LEU A 140 -3.88 12.32 6.47
CA LEU A 140 -4.54 13.23 7.42
C LEU A 140 -4.33 14.70 7.02
N LEU A 141 -3.09 15.07 6.69
CA LEU A 141 -2.74 16.43 6.30
C LEU A 141 -3.38 16.81 4.97
N LEU A 142 -3.44 15.88 4.01
CA LEU A 142 -4.13 16.08 2.72
C LEU A 142 -5.66 16.09 2.83
N ALA A 143 -6.24 15.42 3.84
CA ALA A 143 -7.68 15.48 4.11
C ALA A 143 -8.12 16.85 4.65
N VAL A 144 -7.26 17.48 5.46
CA VAL A 144 -7.52 18.80 6.06
C VAL A 144 -7.03 19.95 5.16
N ALA A 145 -6.10 19.68 4.23
CA ALA A 145 -5.50 20.70 3.39
C ALA A 145 -6.56 21.53 2.64
N ASP A 146 -6.45 22.85 2.76
CA ASP A 146 -7.20 23.79 1.94
C ASP A 146 -6.39 24.19 0.69
N PRO A 147 -7.08 24.45 -0.44
CA PRO A 147 -6.41 24.85 -1.69
C PRO A 147 -5.58 26.13 -1.57
N SER A 148 -5.87 26.98 -0.58
CA SER A 148 -5.17 28.24 -0.30
C SER A 148 -3.86 28.07 0.48
N TRP A 149 -3.58 26.89 1.02
CA TRP A 149 -2.37 26.65 1.80
C TRP A 149 -1.12 26.58 0.92
N SER A 150 -0.03 27.13 1.45
CA SER A 150 1.28 27.06 0.80
C SER A 150 1.74 25.61 0.65
N TYR A 151 2.36 25.31 -0.50
CA TYR A 151 2.93 24.01 -0.82
C TYR A 151 3.82 23.45 0.29
N TRP A 152 4.59 24.32 0.95
CA TRP A 152 5.52 23.96 2.01
C TRP A 152 4.86 23.51 3.31
N ALA A 153 3.63 23.96 3.59
CA ALA A 153 2.94 23.67 4.85
C ALA A 153 2.29 22.28 4.86
N ALA A 154 1.71 21.85 3.73
CA ALA A 154 0.96 20.59 3.67
C ALA A 154 1.51 19.61 2.63
N ALA A 155 1.66 20.05 1.38
CA ALA A 155 2.03 19.16 0.28
C ALA A 155 3.45 18.59 0.43
N PHE A 156 4.42 19.38 0.88
CA PHE A 156 5.79 18.91 1.11
C PHE A 156 5.87 17.86 2.24
N VAL A 157 5.20 18.12 3.37
CA VAL A 157 5.16 17.18 4.51
C VAL A 157 4.42 15.90 4.13
N ALA A 158 3.34 16.01 3.37
CA ALA A 158 2.61 14.84 2.90
C ALA A 158 3.43 14.00 1.91
N THR A 159 4.04 14.61 0.88
CA THR A 159 4.82 13.87 -0.13
C THR A 159 6.07 13.21 0.45
N THR A 160 6.66 13.78 1.50
CA THR A 160 7.78 13.18 2.22
C THR A 160 7.37 12.04 3.16
N ALA A 161 6.16 12.08 3.72
CA ALA A 161 5.68 11.03 4.63
C ALA A 161 5.04 9.82 3.93
N ILE A 162 4.50 9.99 2.70
CA ILE A 162 3.90 8.90 1.90
C ILE A 162 4.81 7.66 1.74
N PRO A 163 6.06 7.78 1.25
CA PRO A 163 6.88 6.61 0.91
C PRO A 163 7.49 5.89 2.12
N ILE A 164 7.61 6.58 3.27
CA ILE A 164 8.38 6.09 4.43
C ILE A 164 7.91 4.72 4.89
N SER A 165 6.59 4.49 5.02
CA SER A 165 6.06 3.20 5.45
C SER A 165 6.27 2.10 4.41
N ALA A 166 6.09 2.41 3.12
CA ALA A 166 6.22 1.45 2.03
C ALA A 166 7.67 0.95 1.87
N ASP A 167 8.62 1.88 1.86
CA ASP A 167 10.05 1.58 1.72
C ASP A 167 10.60 0.81 2.93
N THR A 168 10.22 1.24 4.13
CA THR A 168 10.61 0.55 5.37
C THR A 168 10.09 -0.88 5.39
N LEU A 169 8.80 -1.06 5.08
CA LEU A 169 8.17 -2.38 5.06
C LEU A 169 8.77 -3.26 3.96
N PHE A 170 9.08 -2.71 2.79
CA PHE A 170 9.74 -3.42 1.70
C PHE A 170 11.12 -3.94 2.12
N THR A 171 11.93 -3.08 2.74
CA THR A 171 13.26 -3.45 3.24
C THR A 171 13.20 -4.50 4.34
N ILE A 172 12.33 -4.32 5.35
CA ILE A 172 12.14 -5.28 6.44
C ILE A 172 11.65 -6.62 5.91
N SER A 173 10.69 -6.62 4.98
CA SER A 173 10.14 -7.85 4.42
C SER A 173 11.18 -8.66 3.66
N ASN A 174 12.03 -8.00 2.86
CA ASN A 174 13.15 -8.65 2.19
C ASN A 174 14.15 -9.24 3.20
N LEU A 175 14.44 -8.54 4.30
CA LEU A 175 15.31 -9.08 5.35
C LEU A 175 14.68 -10.29 6.06
N VAL A 176 13.39 -10.23 6.36
CA VAL A 176 12.66 -11.34 6.96
C VAL A 176 12.65 -12.55 6.03
N ILE A 177 12.34 -12.35 4.75
CA ILE A 177 12.37 -13.40 3.72
C ILE A 177 13.75 -14.06 3.67
N THR A 178 14.81 -13.26 3.61
CA THR A 178 16.18 -13.80 3.55
C THR A 178 16.61 -14.54 4.82
N SER A 179 16.09 -14.14 5.99
CA SER A 179 16.39 -14.80 7.27
C SER A 179 15.60 -16.10 7.51
N ILE A 180 14.37 -16.19 7.00
CA ILE A 180 13.44 -17.30 7.26
C ILE A 180 13.56 -18.40 6.20
N PHE A 181 13.99 -18.06 4.98
CA PHE A 181 14.03 -18.98 3.85
C PHE A 181 15.46 -19.40 3.52
N PRO A 182 15.69 -20.66 3.10
CA PRO A 182 16.97 -21.05 2.53
C PRO A 182 17.21 -20.33 1.18
N PRO A 183 18.47 -20.09 0.77
CA PRO A 183 18.82 -19.32 -0.43
C PRO A 183 18.11 -19.78 -1.71
N LYS A 184 17.87 -21.09 -1.85
CA LYS A 184 17.17 -21.69 -3.00
C LYS A 184 15.71 -21.24 -3.14
N THR A 185 15.10 -20.70 -2.09
CA THR A 185 13.68 -20.31 -2.04
C THR A 185 13.47 -18.80 -1.88
N HIS A 186 14.53 -17.99 -1.82
CA HIS A 186 14.44 -16.53 -1.69
C HIS A 186 13.70 -15.90 -2.88
N GLY A 187 14.02 -16.30 -4.10
CA GLY A 187 13.37 -15.78 -5.31
C GLY A 187 11.87 -16.08 -5.37
N LEU A 188 11.46 -17.24 -4.86
CA LEU A 188 10.05 -17.64 -4.81
C LEU A 188 9.27 -16.82 -3.79
N ALA A 189 9.80 -16.67 -2.57
CA ALA A 189 9.19 -15.86 -1.52
C ALA A 189 9.12 -14.37 -1.92
N GLY A 190 10.17 -13.83 -2.56
CA GLY A 190 10.18 -12.49 -3.13
C GLY A 190 9.17 -12.31 -4.27
N GLY A 191 8.98 -13.33 -5.10
CA GLY A 191 7.95 -13.34 -6.15
C GLY A 191 6.54 -13.23 -5.59
N VAL A 192 6.19 -14.07 -4.59
CA VAL A 192 4.89 -14.01 -3.91
C VAL A 192 4.67 -12.65 -3.25
N PHE A 193 5.68 -12.13 -2.56
CA PHE A 193 5.66 -10.80 -1.97
C PHE A 193 5.33 -9.73 -3.02
N ASN A 194 6.04 -9.73 -4.15
CA ASN A 194 5.83 -8.75 -5.21
C ASN A 194 4.44 -8.86 -5.84
N THR A 195 3.95 -10.09 -6.08
CA THR A 195 2.60 -10.31 -6.59
C THR A 195 1.55 -9.72 -5.64
N ILE A 196 1.68 -9.95 -4.33
CA ILE A 196 0.75 -9.41 -3.33
C ILE A 196 0.82 -7.88 -3.28
N SER A 197 2.01 -7.28 -3.36
CA SER A 197 2.17 -5.83 -3.46
C SER A 197 1.42 -5.26 -4.67
N GLN A 198 1.58 -5.88 -5.84
CA GLN A 198 0.94 -5.42 -7.08
C GLN A 198 -0.59 -5.56 -7.03
N ILE A 199 -1.11 -6.64 -6.46
CA ILE A 199 -2.55 -6.79 -6.22
C ILE A 199 -3.01 -5.70 -5.25
N GLY A 200 -2.25 -5.43 -4.19
CA GLY A 200 -2.52 -4.35 -3.23
C GLY A 200 -2.64 -2.98 -3.91
N MET A 201 -1.67 -2.60 -4.75
CA MET A 201 -1.71 -1.34 -5.51
C MET A 201 -2.99 -1.22 -6.35
N SER A 202 -3.31 -2.26 -7.11
CA SER A 202 -4.46 -2.29 -8.00
C SER A 202 -5.79 -2.18 -7.23
N VAL A 203 -5.96 -3.01 -6.19
CA VAL A 203 -7.18 -3.02 -5.38
C VAL A 203 -7.34 -1.72 -4.58
N GLY A 204 -6.25 -1.20 -3.99
CA GLY A 204 -6.26 0.05 -3.25
C GLY A 204 -6.71 1.23 -4.09
N LEU A 205 -6.16 1.36 -5.30
CA LEU A 205 -6.55 2.39 -6.24
C LEU A 205 -8.00 2.22 -6.70
N ALA A 206 -8.44 0.99 -7.00
CA ALA A 206 -9.82 0.74 -7.43
C ALA A 206 -10.84 1.13 -6.35
N VAL A 207 -10.62 0.71 -5.10
CA VAL A 207 -11.51 1.03 -3.97
C VAL A 207 -11.59 2.54 -3.75
N THR A 208 -10.44 3.21 -3.71
CA THR A 208 -10.40 4.67 -3.50
C THR A 208 -10.97 5.46 -4.69
N ALA A 209 -10.80 4.98 -5.92
CA ALA A 209 -11.45 5.55 -7.09
C ALA A 209 -12.98 5.47 -7.01
N VAL A 210 -13.52 4.34 -6.52
CA VAL A 210 -14.97 4.18 -6.30
C VAL A 210 -15.49 5.10 -5.20
N ILE A 211 -14.75 5.25 -4.09
CA ILE A 211 -15.10 6.18 -3.02
C ILE A 211 -15.14 7.61 -3.57
N SER A 212 -14.08 8.04 -4.27
CA SER A 212 -14.02 9.36 -4.87
C SER A 212 -15.15 9.61 -5.86
N SER A 213 -15.44 8.66 -6.76
CA SER A 213 -16.50 8.85 -7.75
C SER A 213 -17.89 8.87 -7.13
N SER A 214 -18.13 8.03 -6.12
CA SER A 214 -19.39 8.00 -5.38
C SER A 214 -19.65 9.31 -4.65
N VAL A 215 -18.64 9.88 -3.99
CA VAL A 215 -18.78 11.16 -3.28
C VAL A 215 -18.96 12.31 -4.28
N ALA A 216 -18.17 12.35 -5.35
CA ALA A 216 -18.29 13.38 -6.39
C ALA A 216 -19.70 13.40 -7.01
N GLU A 217 -20.27 12.22 -7.29
CA GLU A 217 -21.62 12.10 -7.84
C GLU A 217 -22.71 12.53 -6.85
N HIS A 218 -22.54 12.19 -5.57
CA HIS A 218 -23.45 12.62 -4.52
C HIS A 218 -23.50 14.14 -4.38
N GLU A 219 -22.33 14.79 -4.34
CA GLU A 219 -22.22 16.25 -4.25
C GLU A 219 -22.82 16.93 -5.50
N ARG A 220 -22.54 16.41 -6.71
CA ARG A 220 -23.12 16.93 -7.95
C ARG A 220 -24.65 16.86 -7.96
N ARG A 221 -25.23 15.77 -7.45
CA ARG A 221 -26.70 15.61 -7.36
C ARG A 221 -27.34 16.57 -6.37
N GLN A 222 -26.69 16.82 -5.23
CA GLN A 222 -27.19 17.79 -4.26
C GLN A 222 -27.21 19.21 -4.84
N VAL A 223 -26.15 19.59 -5.55
CA VAL A 223 -26.06 20.90 -6.20
C VAL A 223 -27.05 21.03 -7.36
N ALA A 224 -27.25 19.97 -8.16
CA ALA A 224 -28.24 19.96 -9.25
C ALA A 224 -29.70 20.05 -8.78
N GLY A 225 -29.99 19.61 -7.54
CA GLY A 225 -31.32 19.77 -6.92
C GLY A 225 -31.61 21.19 -6.41
N GLY A 226 -30.58 22.02 -6.28
CA GLY A 226 -30.66 23.38 -5.74
C GLY A 226 -30.48 24.46 -6.80
N GLY A 227 -31.36 24.52 -7.82
CA GLY A 227 -31.77 25.71 -8.59
C GLY A 227 -30.77 26.64 -9.32
N ASP A 228 -29.51 26.74 -8.92
CA ASP A 228 -28.58 27.78 -9.38
C ASP A 228 -27.63 27.27 -10.47
N ASN A 229 -28.03 27.51 -11.72
CA ASN A 229 -27.27 27.12 -12.92
C ASN A 229 -26.09 28.07 -13.26
N ASP A 230 -25.81 29.09 -12.45
CA ASP A 230 -24.88 30.18 -12.80
C ASP A 230 -23.40 29.87 -12.46
N GLY A 231 -23.09 28.65 -11.99
CA GLY A 231 -21.78 28.30 -11.41
C GLY A 231 -21.22 26.91 -11.78
N LEU A 232 -21.69 26.27 -12.86
CA LEU A 232 -21.34 24.88 -13.24
C LEU A 232 -19.85 24.51 -13.11
N GLY A 233 -18.93 25.42 -13.46
CA GLY A 233 -17.48 25.18 -13.35
C GLY A 233 -16.91 25.25 -11.92
N LYS A 234 -17.44 26.14 -11.06
CA LYS A 234 -17.01 26.26 -9.65
C LYS A 234 -17.61 25.14 -8.79
N ASN A 235 -18.84 24.73 -9.11
CA ASN A 235 -19.55 23.66 -8.41
C ASN A 235 -18.91 22.28 -8.67
N ASP A 236 -18.41 22.02 -9.89
CA ASP A 236 -17.71 20.77 -10.19
C ASP A 236 -16.35 20.68 -9.47
N GLN A 237 -15.61 21.80 -9.36
CA GLN A 237 -14.36 21.85 -8.58
C GLN A 237 -14.61 21.61 -7.08
N TYR A 238 -15.68 22.17 -6.52
CA TYR A 238 -16.06 21.93 -5.12
C TYR A 238 -16.40 20.46 -4.87
N ALA A 239 -17.19 19.83 -5.76
CA ALA A 239 -17.52 18.41 -5.67
C ALA A 239 -16.28 17.51 -5.77
N LEU A 240 -15.31 17.85 -6.64
CA LEU A 240 -14.04 17.12 -6.76
C LEU A 240 -13.16 17.27 -5.50
N LEU A 241 -13.10 18.46 -4.93
CA LEU A 241 -12.36 18.72 -3.69
C LEU A 241 -12.93 17.89 -2.53
N GLN A 242 -14.25 17.91 -2.35
CA GLN A 242 -14.96 17.09 -1.35
C GLN A 242 -14.67 15.59 -1.56
N ALA A 243 -14.74 15.12 -2.81
CA ALA A 243 -14.43 13.73 -3.15
C ALA A 243 -12.99 13.32 -2.81
N TYR A 244 -12.01 14.21 -3.03
CA TYR A 244 -10.62 13.93 -2.67
C TYR A 244 -10.42 13.97 -1.15
N LYS A 245 -10.99 14.95 -0.44
CA LYS A 245 -10.95 15.00 1.04
C LYS A 245 -11.55 13.73 1.65
N ALA A 246 -12.70 13.26 1.15
CA ALA A 246 -13.31 12.00 1.59
C ALA A 246 -12.41 10.78 1.32
N THR A 247 -11.73 10.76 0.17
CA THR A 247 -10.79 9.69 -0.17
C THR A 247 -9.58 9.69 0.76
N TYR A 248 -9.04 10.86 1.11
CA TYR A 248 -7.95 10.98 2.07
C TYR A 248 -8.37 10.57 3.48
N TRP A 249 -9.61 10.85 3.90
CA TRP A 249 -10.15 10.32 5.16
C TRP A 249 -10.26 8.78 5.14
N ALA A 250 -10.71 8.19 4.03
CA ALA A 250 -10.73 6.74 3.88
C ALA A 250 -9.32 6.13 3.92
N LEU A 251 -8.34 6.80 3.30
CA LEU A 251 -6.93 6.40 3.34
C LEU A 251 -6.34 6.51 4.74
N PHE A 252 -6.69 7.56 5.49
CA PHE A 252 -6.29 7.69 6.90
C PHE A 252 -6.86 6.54 7.75
N GLY A 253 -8.14 6.23 7.60
CA GLY A 253 -8.75 5.06 8.26
C GLY A 253 -8.05 3.76 7.89
N GLY A 254 -7.72 3.58 6.60
CA GLY A 254 -6.93 2.45 6.11
C GLY A 254 -5.54 2.38 6.76
N SER A 255 -4.84 3.50 6.87
CA SER A 255 -3.52 3.58 7.52
C SER A 255 -3.59 3.21 9.00
N VAL A 256 -4.64 3.62 9.72
CA VAL A 256 -4.85 3.22 11.12
C VAL A 256 -5.05 1.70 11.23
N VAL A 257 -5.83 1.11 10.31
CA VAL A 257 -5.97 -0.36 10.24
C VAL A 257 -4.62 -1.03 9.99
N VAL A 258 -3.78 -0.47 9.11
CA VAL A 258 -2.40 -0.98 8.89
C VAL A 258 -1.54 -0.88 10.14
N VAL A 259 -1.63 0.22 10.88
CA VAL A 259 -0.91 0.37 12.16
C VAL A 259 -1.36 -0.71 13.14
N VAL A 260 -2.66 -0.96 13.26
CA VAL A 260 -3.21 -2.00 14.15
C VAL A 260 -2.80 -3.40 13.68
N LEU A 261 -2.88 -3.69 12.39
CA LEU A 261 -2.47 -4.97 11.80
C LEU A 261 -0.96 -5.19 11.96
N SER A 262 -0.17 -4.13 11.78
CA SER A 262 1.29 -4.19 11.94
C SER A 262 1.65 -4.42 13.40
N TRP A 263 0.98 -3.73 14.32
CA TRP A 263 1.13 -3.91 15.75
C TRP A 263 0.76 -5.35 16.16
N TRP A 264 -0.43 -5.83 15.78
CA TRP A 264 -0.93 -7.13 16.23
C TRP A 264 -0.28 -8.32 15.51
N GLY A 265 0.11 -8.13 14.25
CA GLY A 265 0.75 -9.14 13.40
C GLY A 265 2.25 -9.28 13.68
N LEU A 266 2.98 -8.18 13.88
CA LEU A 266 4.43 -8.20 14.06
C LEU A 266 4.91 -8.26 15.51
N GLN A 267 4.06 -8.05 16.53
CA GLN A 267 4.45 -8.08 17.96
C GLN A 267 5.24 -9.32 18.42
N ARG A 268 5.16 -10.43 17.68
CA ARG A 268 5.90 -11.68 17.98
C ARG A 268 7.14 -11.89 17.09
N ILE A 269 7.43 -10.97 16.19
CA ILE A 269 8.63 -10.97 15.36
C ILE A 269 9.73 -10.28 16.19
N GLY A 270 10.67 -11.08 16.70
CA GLY A 270 11.81 -10.59 17.48
C GLY A 270 12.77 -9.70 16.67
N LYS A 271 13.99 -9.49 17.18
CA LYS A 271 15.03 -8.75 16.44
C LYS A 271 15.43 -9.53 15.19
N VAL A 272 15.08 -9.04 14.01
CA VAL A 272 15.44 -9.63 12.72
C VAL A 272 16.75 -8.96 12.28
N GLY A 273 17.86 -9.69 12.28
CA GLY A 273 19.15 -9.14 11.80
C GLY A 273 20.41 -9.66 12.50
N LEU A 274 20.29 -10.40 13.60
CA LEU A 274 21.44 -11.09 14.18
C LEU A 274 21.66 -12.42 13.46
N LYS A 275 22.55 -12.40 12.47
CA LYS A 275 23.18 -13.63 11.98
C LYS A 275 24.05 -14.13 13.13
N ASP A 276 23.61 -15.18 13.84
CA ASP A 276 24.48 -15.89 14.75
C ASP A 276 25.71 -16.31 13.95
N ARG A 277 26.85 -15.70 14.30
CA ARG A 277 28.14 -16.17 13.82
C ARG A 277 28.27 -17.59 14.35
N VAL A 278 28.07 -18.55 13.46
CA VAL A 278 28.51 -19.94 13.66
C VAL A 278 29.96 -19.85 14.14
N ARG A 279 30.18 -20.11 15.42
CA ARG A 279 31.54 -20.34 15.93
C ARG A 279 32.03 -21.58 15.16
N PRO A 280 33.21 -21.56 14.53
CA PRO A 280 33.83 -22.79 14.11
C PRO A 280 33.90 -23.68 15.35
N ALA A 281 33.29 -24.86 15.27
CA ALA A 281 33.43 -25.86 16.31
C ALA A 281 34.92 -26.20 16.41
N ASP A 282 35.47 -26.02 17.61
CA ASP A 282 36.73 -26.63 17.99
C ASP A 282 36.59 -28.14 17.79
N CYS A 283 37.38 -28.70 16.86
CA CYS A 283 38.03 -30.02 16.89
C CYS A 283 38.88 -30.19 15.63
#